data_AF-A0A502BNF9-F1
#
_entry.id   AF-A0A502BNF9-F1
#
_cell.length_a   1.000
_cell.length_b   1.000
_cell.length_c   1.000
_cell.angle_alpha   90.00
_cell.angle_beta   90.00
_cell.angle_gamma   90.00
#
_symmetry.space_group_name_H-M   'P 1'
#
loop_
_entity.id
_entity.type
_entity.pdbx_description
1 polymer ?
#
loop_
_entity_poly.entity_id
_entity_poly.type
_entity_poly.pdbx_seq_one_letter_code
_entity_poly.pdbx_strand_id
1 'polypeptide(L)'
;MALTLTYRTRMQGRRRVTPVVLNPGDDMKFEIDLLRDLLIYVEENAVDPWSDLVEVSLEGWTPKEITYHVILAEEAGLIKAWLSEIPDAENPINILVSFSIQRLTFNGHELLGSIREPKHWQLIKKGAKSAGIGTVGALGSYIQAYVKAEINKRFGLDIS
;
A
#
# COMPACT_ATOMS: atom_id res chain seq x y z
N MET A 1 -34.46 -18.41 -3.11
CA MET A 1 -33.58 -19.33 -3.89
C MET A 1 -32.96 -18.68 -5.15
N ALA A 2 -33.01 -17.34 -5.30
CA ALA A 2 -32.50 -16.62 -6.48
C ALA A 2 -31.20 -15.82 -6.25
N LEU A 3 -30.70 -15.75 -5.01
CA LEU A 3 -29.47 -15.01 -4.68
C LEU A 3 -28.19 -15.84 -4.85
N THR A 4 -28.31 -17.17 -4.97
CA THR A 4 -27.15 -18.08 -5.04
C THR A 4 -26.61 -18.26 -6.46
N LEU A 5 -27.42 -18.03 -7.50
CA LEU A 5 -26.99 -18.19 -8.89
C LEU A 5 -26.15 -17.01 -9.38
N THR A 6 -26.41 -15.78 -8.91
CA THR A 6 -25.69 -14.58 -9.36
C THR A 6 -24.24 -14.50 -8.85
N TYR A 7 -23.92 -15.21 -7.75
CA TYR A 7 -22.56 -15.25 -7.22
C TYR A 7 -21.62 -16.14 -8.06
N ARG A 8 -22.17 -17.23 -8.65
CA ARG A 8 -21.37 -18.19 -9.42
C ARG A 8 -20.92 -17.66 -10.78
N THR A 9 -21.64 -16.69 -11.34
CA THR A 9 -21.39 -16.17 -12.70
C THR A 9 -20.32 -15.06 -12.73
N ARG A 10 -20.00 -14.41 -11.60
CA ARG A 10 -18.92 -13.39 -11.54
C ARG A 10 -17.51 -13.97 -11.51
N MET A 11 -17.35 -15.26 -11.19
CA MET A 11 -16.05 -15.95 -11.22
C MET A 11 -15.59 -16.32 -12.65
N GLN A 12 -16.41 -16.02 -13.67
CA GLN A 12 -16.25 -16.51 -15.04
C GLN A 12 -15.71 -15.45 -16.02
N GLY A 13 -14.98 -14.48 -15.48
CA GLY A 13 -14.25 -13.46 -16.23
C GLY A 13 -13.01 -13.01 -15.46
N ARG A 14 -12.21 -13.94 -14.93
CA ARG A 14 -10.89 -13.59 -14.39
C ARG A 14 -10.10 -12.96 -15.54
N ARG A 15 -9.94 -11.64 -15.53
CA ARG A 15 -8.84 -10.99 -16.23
C ARG A 15 -7.59 -11.79 -15.84
N ARG A 16 -6.83 -12.27 -16.82
CA ARG A 16 -5.56 -12.93 -16.54
C ARG A 16 -4.64 -11.85 -15.97
N VAL A 17 -4.57 -11.76 -14.65
CA VAL A 17 -3.55 -10.97 -13.98
C VAL A 17 -2.24 -11.69 -14.26
N THR A 18 -1.31 -11.00 -14.92
CA THR A 18 0.03 -11.56 -15.14
C THR A 18 0.78 -11.43 -13.81
N PRO A 19 1.17 -12.54 -13.17
CA PRO A 19 1.91 -12.46 -11.92
C PRO A 19 3.26 -11.78 -12.16
N VAL A 20 3.70 -11.00 -11.19
CA VAL A 20 5.02 -10.38 -11.17
C VAL A 20 6.01 -11.37 -10.55
N VAL A 21 7.10 -11.65 -11.26
CA VAL A 21 8.19 -12.49 -10.76
C VAL A 21 9.06 -11.64 -9.81
N LEU A 22 9.13 -12.04 -8.55
CA LEU A 22 10.09 -11.51 -7.58
C LEU A 22 11.23 -12.51 -7.40
N ASN A 23 12.47 -12.02 -7.50
CA ASN A 23 13.68 -12.83 -7.36
C ASN A 23 14.40 -12.47 -6.04
N PRO A 24 15.12 -13.42 -5.41
CA PRO A 24 15.91 -13.13 -4.20
C PRO A 24 17.03 -12.09 -4.36
N GLY A 25 17.49 -11.85 -5.60
CA GLY A 25 18.51 -10.85 -5.92
C GLY A 25 17.94 -9.47 -6.26
N ASP A 26 16.62 -9.29 -6.26
CA ASP A 26 16.03 -7.98 -6.49
C ASP A 26 16.25 -7.06 -5.27
N ASP A 27 16.55 -5.79 -5.52
CA ASP A 27 16.78 -4.78 -4.48
C ASP A 27 15.45 -4.29 -3.89
N MET A 28 14.86 -5.10 -3.01
CA MET A 28 13.57 -4.86 -2.36
C MET A 28 13.69 -3.83 -1.23
N LYS A 29 13.67 -2.55 -1.59
CA LYS A 29 13.75 -1.42 -0.66
C LYS A 29 12.39 -0.82 -0.38
N PHE A 30 12.18 -0.42 0.88
CA PHE A 30 11.02 0.36 1.27
C PHE A 30 11.21 1.83 0.90
N GLU A 31 10.34 2.34 0.04
CA GLU A 31 10.35 3.69 -0.50
C GLU A 31 9.09 4.45 -0.04
N ILE A 32 9.31 5.47 0.78
CA ILE A 32 8.21 6.19 1.43
C ILE A 32 7.35 7.00 0.44
N ASP A 33 7.93 7.45 -0.68
CA ASP A 33 7.18 8.12 -1.75
C ASP A 33 6.29 7.11 -2.47
N LEU A 34 6.81 5.91 -2.79
CA LEU A 34 6.01 4.86 -3.41
C LEU A 34 4.85 4.43 -2.52
N LEU A 35 5.08 4.27 -1.21
CA LEU A 35 3.98 3.98 -0.28
C LEU A 35 2.89 5.08 -0.34
N ARG A 36 3.28 6.36 -0.31
CA ARG A 36 2.33 7.48 -0.40
C ARG A 36 1.54 7.44 -1.71
N ASP A 37 2.24 7.30 -2.83
CA ASP A 37 1.64 7.31 -4.17
C ASP A 37 0.71 6.12 -4.37
N LEU A 38 1.08 4.94 -3.84
CA LEU A 38 0.22 3.76 -3.81
C LEU A 38 -1.07 4.00 -3.03
N LEU A 39 -1.00 4.59 -1.83
CA LEU A 39 -2.20 4.86 -1.02
C LEU A 39 -3.13 5.86 -1.69
N ILE A 40 -2.57 6.91 -2.33
CA ILE A 40 -3.35 7.86 -3.13
C ILE A 40 -4.03 7.14 -4.28
N TYR A 41 -3.28 6.33 -5.04
CA TYR A 41 -3.82 5.58 -6.18
C TYR A 41 -4.93 4.63 -5.78
N VAL A 42 -4.77 3.89 -4.67
CA VAL A 42 -5.81 3.00 -4.16
C VAL A 42 -7.06 3.78 -3.76
N GLU A 43 -6.92 4.91 -3.08
CA GLU A 43 -8.08 5.73 -2.72
C GLU A 43 -8.86 6.24 -3.94
N GLU A 44 -8.17 6.67 -4.99
CA GLU A 44 -8.79 7.23 -6.20
C GLU A 44 -9.44 6.17 -7.08
N ASN A 45 -8.91 4.93 -7.09
CA ASN A 45 -9.31 3.90 -8.04
C ASN A 45 -10.12 2.75 -7.41
N ALA A 46 -10.00 2.52 -6.10
CA ALA A 46 -10.77 1.50 -5.37
C ALA A 46 -12.04 2.11 -4.74
N VAL A 47 -12.90 2.67 -5.59
CA VAL A 47 -14.07 3.47 -5.17
C VAL A 47 -15.22 2.66 -4.56
N ASP A 48 -15.23 1.35 -4.74
CA ASP A 48 -16.23 0.46 -4.18
C ASP A 48 -15.73 -0.20 -2.88
N PRO A 49 -16.62 -0.53 -1.92
CA PRO A 49 -16.26 -1.31 -0.73
C PRO A 49 -15.59 -2.66 -1.03
N TRP A 50 -15.75 -3.16 -2.26
CA TRP A 50 -15.12 -4.36 -2.79
C TRP A 50 -14.68 -4.14 -4.24
N SER A 51 -13.56 -3.43 -4.41
CA SER A 51 -12.93 -3.24 -5.72
C SER A 51 -12.07 -4.46 -6.13
N ASP A 52 -11.73 -4.55 -7.41
CA ASP A 52 -10.84 -5.58 -7.96
C ASP A 52 -9.68 -4.91 -8.72
N LEU A 53 -8.85 -4.17 -7.97
CA LEU A 53 -7.73 -3.43 -8.53
C LEU A 53 -6.53 -4.36 -8.67
N VAL A 54 -6.40 -4.94 -9.86
CA VAL A 54 -5.40 -5.96 -10.21
C VAL A 54 -4.22 -5.42 -11.01
N GLU A 55 -4.33 -4.19 -11.52
CA GLU A 55 -3.30 -3.51 -12.29
C GLU A 55 -3.04 -2.13 -11.65
N VAL A 56 -1.82 -1.94 -11.17
CA VAL A 56 -1.35 -0.68 -10.58
C VAL A 56 -0.13 -0.25 -11.36
N SER A 57 -0.17 0.97 -11.89
CA SER A 57 0.96 1.59 -12.58
C SER A 57 1.17 2.99 -11.99
N LEU A 58 2.38 3.21 -11.48
CA LEU A 58 2.79 4.47 -10.87
C LEU A 58 4.04 4.95 -11.61
N GLU A 59 4.04 6.22 -12.01
CA GLU A 59 5.15 6.81 -12.74
C GLU A 59 6.44 6.74 -11.92
N GLY A 60 7.54 6.33 -12.57
CA GLY A 60 8.86 6.23 -11.92
C GLY A 60 9.10 4.93 -11.14
N TRP A 61 8.10 4.05 -11.03
CA TRP A 61 8.21 2.80 -10.27
C TRP A 61 8.02 1.56 -11.14
N THR A 62 8.82 0.53 -10.89
CA THR A 62 8.73 -0.75 -11.59
C THR A 62 7.59 -1.61 -11.02
N PRO A 63 7.04 -2.56 -11.80
CA PRO A 63 6.04 -3.49 -11.30
C PRO A 63 6.49 -4.30 -10.06
N LYS A 64 7.79 -4.59 -9.96
CA LYS A 64 8.37 -5.30 -8.81
C LYS A 64 8.32 -4.46 -7.54
N GLU A 65 8.75 -3.20 -7.63
CA GLU A 65 8.70 -2.26 -6.50
C GLU A 65 7.25 -2.04 -6.05
N ILE A 66 6.33 -1.85 -7.01
CA ILE A 66 4.90 -1.69 -6.72
C ILE A 66 4.35 -2.93 -6.02
N THR A 67 4.57 -4.13 -6.58
CA THR A 67 4.13 -5.39 -5.95
C THR A 67 4.69 -5.56 -4.54
N TYR A 68 5.96 -5.24 -4.34
CA TYR A 68 6.57 -5.28 -3.01
C TYR A 68 5.89 -4.30 -2.03
N HIS A 69 5.57 -3.09 -2.47
CA HIS A 69 4.87 -2.12 -1.63
C HIS A 69 3.41 -2.48 -1.37
N VAL A 70 2.74 -3.19 -2.28
CA VAL A 70 1.41 -3.76 -2.03
C VAL A 70 1.48 -4.81 -0.92
N ILE A 71 2.49 -5.70 -0.94
CA ILE A 71 2.72 -6.67 0.15
C ILE A 71 2.92 -5.94 1.48
N LEU A 72 3.87 -4.99 1.54
CA LEU A 72 4.18 -4.24 2.76
C LEU A 72 2.97 -3.44 3.29
N ALA A 73 2.16 -2.86 2.40
CA ALA A 73 0.98 -2.10 2.78
C ALA A 73 -0.15 -3.01 3.32
N GLU A 74 -0.33 -4.22 2.78
CA GLU A 74 -1.27 -5.20 3.32
C GLU A 74 -0.79 -5.73 4.67
N GLU A 75 0.49 -6.07 4.81
CA GLU A 75 1.10 -6.52 6.07
C GLU A 75 0.97 -5.48 7.19
N ALA A 76 1.16 -4.20 6.85
CA ALA A 76 0.96 -3.09 7.78
C ALA A 76 -0.52 -2.75 8.03
N GLY A 77 -1.44 -3.43 7.34
CA GLY A 77 -2.88 -3.21 7.45
C GLY A 77 -3.32 -1.83 6.97
N LEU A 78 -2.62 -1.22 6.00
CA LEU A 78 -2.97 0.06 5.38
C LEU A 78 -3.96 -0.12 4.22
N ILE A 79 -3.85 -1.23 3.51
CA ILE A 79 -4.80 -1.63 2.46
C ILE A 79 -5.49 -2.94 2.83
N LYS A 80 -6.54 -3.27 2.08
CA LYS A 80 -7.13 -4.61 2.06
C LYS A 80 -6.95 -5.20 0.67
N ALA A 81 -6.24 -6.31 0.57
CA ALA A 81 -5.90 -6.98 -0.68
C ALA A 81 -5.95 -8.50 -0.55
N TRP A 82 -6.23 -9.18 -1.65
CA TRP A 82 -5.93 -10.60 -1.81
C TRP A 82 -4.54 -10.72 -2.43
N LEU A 83 -3.67 -11.50 -1.79
CA LEU A 83 -2.33 -11.83 -2.28
C LEU A 83 -2.26 -13.32 -2.60
N SER A 84 -1.62 -13.65 -3.72
CA SER A 84 -1.26 -15.01 -4.09
C SER A 84 0.21 -15.05 -4.45
N GLU A 85 0.97 -15.78 -3.64
CA GLU A 85 2.40 -15.99 -3.77
C GLU A 85 2.64 -17.48 -4.02
N ILE A 86 3.15 -17.81 -5.20
CA ILE A 86 3.45 -19.20 -5.57
C ILE A 86 4.88 -19.30 -6.11
N PRO A 87 5.62 -20.40 -5.84
CA PRO A 87 6.92 -20.61 -6.46
C PRO A 87 6.80 -20.63 -7.98
N ASP A 88 7.78 -20.05 -8.67
CA ASP A 88 7.89 -20.17 -10.11
C ASP A 88 8.22 -21.62 -10.48
N ALA A 89 7.47 -22.19 -11.44
CA ALA A 89 7.63 -23.56 -11.88
C ALA A 89 8.96 -23.80 -12.60
N GLU A 90 9.49 -22.78 -13.29
CA GLU A 90 10.75 -22.88 -14.03
C GLU A 90 11.95 -22.62 -13.13
N ASN A 91 11.81 -21.73 -12.15
CA ASN A 91 12.85 -21.39 -11.19
C ASN A 91 12.28 -21.24 -9.77
N PRO A 92 12.21 -22.31 -8.97
CA PRO A 92 11.53 -22.30 -7.66
C PRO A 92 12.10 -21.34 -6.60
N ILE A 93 13.27 -20.75 -6.87
CA ILE A 93 13.86 -19.72 -6.01
C ILE A 93 13.16 -18.37 -6.19
N ASN A 94 12.45 -18.19 -7.31
CA ASN A 94 11.61 -17.03 -7.60
C ASN A 94 10.18 -17.25 -7.11
N ILE A 95 9.49 -16.15 -6.81
CA ILE A 95 8.10 -16.14 -6.39
C ILE A 95 7.27 -15.36 -7.40
N LEU A 96 6.20 -15.97 -7.88
CA LEU A 96 5.16 -15.33 -8.68
C LEU A 96 4.12 -14.72 -7.75
N VAL A 97 4.01 -13.40 -7.78
CA VAL A 97 3.07 -12.65 -6.94
C VAL A 97 1.98 -12.06 -7.82
N SER A 98 0.73 -12.29 -7.41
CA SER A 98 -0.44 -11.60 -7.96
C SER A 98 -1.29 -11.05 -6.84
N PHE A 99 -1.96 -9.93 -7.10
CA PHE A 99 -2.79 -9.27 -6.10
C PHE A 99 -4.10 -8.75 -6.68
N SER A 100 -5.06 -8.50 -5.79
CA SER A 100 -6.29 -7.74 -6.05
C SER A 100 -6.55 -6.84 -4.85
N ILE A 101 -6.39 -5.53 -5.03
CA ILE A 101 -6.62 -4.54 -3.97
C ILE A 101 -8.10 -4.17 -3.95
N GLN A 102 -8.70 -4.21 -2.76
CA GLN A 102 -10.13 -3.93 -2.56
C GLN A 102 -10.39 -2.49 -2.18
N ARG A 103 -9.58 -1.92 -1.27
CA ARG A 103 -9.75 -0.58 -0.67
C ARG A 103 -8.62 -0.25 0.30
N LEU A 104 -8.59 1.00 0.76
CA LEU A 104 -7.89 1.39 1.99
C LEU A 104 -8.57 0.80 3.24
N THR A 105 -7.78 0.54 4.28
CA THR A 105 -8.29 0.30 5.63
C THR A 105 -8.53 1.61 6.37
N PHE A 106 -9.09 1.51 7.58
CA PHE A 106 -9.17 2.65 8.50
C PHE A 106 -7.78 3.26 8.76
N ASN A 107 -6.79 2.42 9.11
CA ASN A 107 -5.41 2.87 9.34
C ASN A 107 -4.77 3.48 8.09
N GLY A 108 -5.12 2.96 6.90
CA GLY A 108 -4.72 3.52 5.62
C GLY A 108 -5.20 4.95 5.44
N HIS A 109 -6.47 5.22 5.74
CA HIS A 109 -7.03 6.58 5.69
C HIS A 109 -6.39 7.52 6.73
N GLU A 110 -6.14 7.05 7.96
CA GLU A 110 -5.48 7.87 8.98
C GLU A 110 -4.05 8.29 8.57
N LEU A 111 -3.27 7.33 8.06
CA LEU A 111 -1.91 7.60 7.60
C LEU A 111 -1.93 8.52 6.37
N LEU A 112 -2.77 8.20 5.37
CA LEU A 112 -2.87 9.00 4.14
C LEU A 112 -3.33 10.44 4.44
N GLY A 113 -4.30 10.62 5.34
CA GLY A 113 -4.75 11.94 5.77
C GLY A 113 -3.62 12.81 6.34
N SER A 114 -2.63 12.19 6.99
CA SER A 114 -1.48 12.87 7.58
C SER A 114 -0.38 13.23 6.56
N ILE A 115 -0.30 12.50 5.44
CA ILE A 115 0.76 12.66 4.43
C ILE A 115 0.27 13.21 3.09
N ARG A 116 -1.04 13.46 2.94
CA ARG A 116 -1.60 13.95 1.67
C ARG A 116 -1.04 15.32 1.30
N GLU A 117 -1.08 16.25 2.24
CA GLU A 117 -0.72 17.64 2.02
C GLU A 117 0.77 17.79 1.66
N PRO A 118 1.13 18.30 0.46
CA PRO A 118 2.52 18.36 -0.01
C PRO A 118 3.47 19.04 0.98
N LYS A 119 3.02 20.10 1.65
CA LYS A 119 3.83 20.82 2.64
C LYS A 119 4.20 19.93 3.83
N HIS A 120 3.25 19.17 4.38
CA HIS A 120 3.50 18.26 5.49
C HIS A 120 4.32 17.07 5.05
N TRP A 121 4.06 16.55 3.84
CA TRP A 121 4.82 15.45 3.26
C TRP A 121 6.31 15.76 3.17
N GLN A 122 6.69 16.93 2.67
CA GLN A 122 8.12 17.30 2.56
C GLN A 122 8.83 17.34 3.93
N LEU A 123 8.13 17.81 4.97
CA LEU A 123 8.67 17.84 6.34
C LEU A 123 8.83 16.42 6.90
N ILE A 124 7.81 15.58 6.74
CA ILE A 124 7.79 14.19 7.18
C ILE A 124 8.91 13.41 6.47
N LYS A 125 8.99 13.52 5.15
CA LYS A 125 10.02 12.88 4.32
C LYS A 125 11.43 13.25 4.77
N LYS A 126 11.69 14.54 4.99
CA LYS A 126 12.99 15.00 5.46
C LYS A 126 13.34 14.42 6.83
N GLY A 127 12.40 14.45 7.77
CA GLY A 127 12.63 13.94 9.12
C GLY A 127 12.77 12.42 9.17
N ALA A 128 11.96 11.69 8.40
CA ALA A 128 12.05 10.24 8.26
C ALA A 128 13.43 9.82 7.73
N LYS A 129 13.92 10.51 6.69
CA LYS A 129 15.27 10.29 6.15
C LYS A 129 16.36 10.57 7.20
N SER A 130 16.26 11.68 7.92
CA SER A 130 17.21 12.03 8.98
C SER A 130 17.19 11.04 10.15
N ALA A 131 16.04 10.43 10.44
CA ALA A 131 15.89 9.42 11.48
C ALA A 131 16.23 7.99 11.02
N GLY A 132 16.58 7.78 9.74
CA GLY A 132 16.89 6.46 9.20
C GLY A 132 15.71 5.50 9.17
N ILE A 133 14.49 6.02 8.99
CA ILE A 133 13.27 5.20 8.94
C ILE A 133 13.31 4.31 7.69
N GLY A 134 13.23 3.00 7.89
CA GLY A 134 13.30 1.99 6.83
C GLY A 134 12.17 0.96 6.84
N THR A 135 11.09 1.17 7.62
CA THR A 135 9.93 0.27 7.66
C THR A 135 8.62 1.05 7.71
N VAL A 136 7.52 0.42 7.25
CA VAL A 136 6.18 1.02 7.28
C VAL A 136 5.75 1.37 8.71
N GLY A 137 6.00 0.47 9.67
CA GLY A 137 5.65 0.69 11.08
C GLY A 137 6.38 1.87 11.71
N ALA A 138 7.70 1.99 11.48
CA ALA A 138 8.48 3.12 11.99
C ALA A 138 8.03 4.45 11.37
N LEU A 139 7.68 4.45 10.07
CA LEU A 139 7.11 5.61 9.41
C LEU A 139 5.76 6.01 10.04
N GLY A 140 4.87 5.05 10.29
CA GLY A 140 3.59 5.30 10.96
C GLY A 140 3.75 5.93 12.34
N SER A 141 4.63 5.39 13.19
CA SER A 141 4.91 5.97 14.52
C SER A 141 5.48 7.39 14.43
N TYR A 142 6.37 7.62 13.47
CA TYR A 142 6.94 8.95 13.25
C TYR A 142 5.87 9.96 12.79
N ILE A 143 4.99 9.58 11.88
CA ILE A 143 3.87 10.42 11.41
C ILE A 143 2.94 10.78 12.58
N GLN A 144 2.60 9.81 13.44
CA GLN A 144 1.77 10.08 14.62
C GLN A 144 2.41 11.09 15.56
N ALA A 145 3.71 10.95 15.86
CA ALA A 145 4.45 11.90 16.67
C ALA A 145 4.50 13.31 16.03
N TYR A 146 4.69 13.37 14.71
CA TYR A 146 4.67 14.62 13.95
C TYR A 146 3.31 15.33 14.04
N VAL A 147 2.21 14.60 13.84
CA VAL A 147 0.85 15.15 13.91
C VAL A 147 0.55 15.68 15.31
N LYS A 148 0.88 14.92 16.37
CA LYS A 148 0.74 15.39 17.77
C LYS A 148 1.49 16.70 17.99
N ALA A 149 2.76 16.78 17.56
CA ALA A 149 3.56 17.99 17.71
C ALA A 149 2.98 19.20 16.98
N GLU A 150 2.43 19.01 15.77
CA GLU A 150 1.82 20.09 14.99
C GLU A 150 0.50 20.58 15.61
N ILE A 151 -0.31 19.68 16.19
CA ILE A 151 -1.51 20.06 16.94
C ILE A 151 -1.14 20.90 18.17
N ASN A 152 -0.17 20.46 18.97
CA ASN A 152 0.29 21.19 20.17
C ASN A 152 0.79 22.58 19.80
N LYS A 153 1.57 22.68 18.72
CA LYS A 153 2.10 23.96 18.23
C LYS A 153 1.01 24.93 17.79
N ARG A 154 -0.06 24.45 17.16
CA ARG A 154 -1.14 25.30 16.63
C ARG A 154 -2.16 25.70 17.67
N PHE A 155 -2.46 24.81 18.61
CA PHE A 155 -3.61 24.96 19.51
C PHE A 155 -3.23 24.98 21.00
N GLY A 156 -1.97 24.76 21.35
CA GLY A 156 -1.52 24.72 22.75
C GLY A 156 -2.14 23.58 23.57
N LEU A 157 -2.65 22.55 22.91
CA LEU A 157 -3.20 21.36 23.55
C LEU A 157 -2.03 20.48 23.98
N ASP A 158 -1.95 20.09 25.24
CA ASP A 158 -0.97 19.10 25.70
C ASP A 158 -1.56 17.70 25.53
N ILE A 159 -1.50 17.15 24.31
CA ILE A 159 -1.89 15.76 24.05
C ILE A 159 -0.68 14.85 24.25
N SER A 160 -0.63 14.24 25.44
CA SER A 160 0.28 13.13 25.78
C SER A 160 -0.10 11.85 25.02
#